data_AF-A0A1E5SZ40-F1
#
_entry.id   AF-A0A1E5SZ40-F1
#
_cell.length_a   1.000
_cell.length_b   1.000
_cell.length_c   1.000
_cell.angle_alpha   90.00
_cell.angle_beta   90.00
_cell.angle_gamma   90.00
#
_symmetry.space_group_name_H-M   'P 1'
#
loop_
_entity.id
_entity.type
_entity.pdbx_description
1 polymer ?
#
loop_
_entity_poly.entity_id
_entity_poly.type
_entity_poly.pdbx_seq_one_letter_code
_entity_poly.pdbx_strand_id
1 'polypeptide(L)'
;MSDQNKNRFSKSDIASALALVMSIAALGIGIIEAKIMADQQEIMADQQRVMVEQQKGSVWPYVALENSLDYQADSLVISWIAENKGVGPAIVNSIDLKINEQPYNTFNALLAHMDSVMGNDKYTLTKFGVSKKTESVYAPGEKKTIFQMTVYDRNLFFEQIGYFNLTLKYCSIYGDCWGQNGSSLENETGE
;
A
#
# COMPACT_ATOMS: atom_id res chain seq x y z
N MET A 1 -33.43 -44.66 -82.07
CA MET A 1 -32.12 -45.27 -81.72
C MET A 1 -31.16 -44.09 -81.55
N SER A 2 -31.09 -43.45 -80.38
CA SER A 2 -30.38 -43.82 -79.13
C SER A 2 -28.88 -44.05 -79.34
N ASP A 3 -28.06 -43.05 -79.01
CA ASP A 3 -26.80 -43.22 -78.24
C ASP A 3 -26.23 -41.83 -77.87
N GLN A 4 -26.43 -41.40 -76.62
CA GLN A 4 -25.49 -41.47 -75.49
C GLN A 4 -24.40 -40.38 -75.46
N ASN A 5 -24.74 -39.31 -74.74
CA ASN A 5 -23.88 -38.20 -74.34
C ASN A 5 -22.87 -38.66 -73.27
N LYS A 6 -21.59 -38.72 -73.62
CA LYS A 6 -20.52 -39.22 -72.74
C LYS A 6 -19.77 -38.04 -72.10
N ASN A 7 -20.17 -37.64 -70.90
CA ASN A 7 -19.53 -36.59 -70.09
C ASN A 7 -18.03 -36.88 -69.89
N ARG A 8 -17.15 -36.10 -70.52
CA ARG A 8 -15.70 -36.12 -70.24
C ARG A 8 -15.39 -34.98 -69.27
N PHE A 9 -15.28 -35.31 -67.98
CA PHE A 9 -14.69 -34.40 -67.01
C PHE A 9 -13.29 -33.98 -67.46
N SER A 10 -13.04 -32.67 -67.57
CA SER A 10 -11.73 -32.13 -67.90
C SER A 10 -10.81 -32.23 -66.69
N LYS A 11 -9.51 -32.40 -66.91
CA LYS A 11 -8.50 -32.38 -65.82
C LYS A 11 -8.56 -31.09 -64.99
N SER A 12 -8.99 -29.98 -65.61
CA SER A 12 -9.23 -28.70 -64.93
C SER A 12 -10.34 -28.78 -63.88
N ASP A 13 -11.40 -29.52 -64.16
CA ASP A 13 -12.58 -29.59 -63.30
C ASP A 13 -12.25 -30.38 -62.03
N ILE A 14 -11.50 -31.47 -62.19
CA ILE A 14 -10.98 -32.28 -61.08
C ILE A 14 -10.00 -31.46 -60.22
N ALA A 15 -9.11 -30.68 -60.84
CA ALA A 15 -8.18 -29.82 -60.13
C ALA A 15 -8.91 -28.73 -59.31
N SER A 16 -9.95 -28.12 -59.88
CA SER A 16 -10.75 -27.10 -59.18
C SER A 16 -11.52 -27.67 -57.99
N ALA A 17 -12.07 -28.89 -58.12
CA ALA A 17 -12.75 -29.57 -57.03
C ALA A 17 -11.78 -29.91 -55.88
N LEU A 18 -10.57 -30.38 -56.19
CA LEU A 18 -9.54 -30.66 -55.19
C LEU A 18 -9.07 -29.40 -54.45
N ALA A 19 -8.88 -28.29 -55.16
CA ALA A 19 -8.51 -27.02 -54.55
C ALA A 19 -9.58 -26.52 -53.57
N LEU A 20 -10.86 -26.70 -53.90
CA LEU A 20 -11.97 -26.30 -53.04
C LEU A 20 -12.04 -27.14 -51.77
N VAL A 21 -11.85 -28.47 -51.88
CA VAL A 21 -11.76 -29.36 -50.71
C VAL A 21 -10.58 -28.99 -49.82
N MET A 22 -9.40 -28.73 -50.40
CA MET A 22 -8.22 -28.29 -49.64
C MET A 22 -8.46 -26.95 -48.94
N SER A 23 -9.15 -26.01 -49.59
CA SER A 23 -9.50 -24.71 -48.99
C SER A 23 -10.44 -24.85 -47.80
N ILE A 24 -11.46 -25.72 -47.89
CA ILE A 24 -12.38 -25.99 -46.77
C ILE A 24 -11.64 -26.67 -45.62
N ALA A 25 -10.75 -27.63 -45.91
CA ALA A 25 -9.94 -28.29 -44.89
C ALA A 25 -9.01 -27.29 -44.17
N ALA A 26 -8.37 -26.39 -44.92
CA ALA A 26 -7.52 -25.34 -44.35
C ALA A 26 -8.31 -24.38 -43.45
N LEU A 27 -9.52 -23.98 -43.86
CA LEU A 27 -10.42 -23.16 -43.04
C LEU A 27 -10.85 -23.89 -41.76
N GLY A 28 -11.16 -25.19 -41.85
CA GLY A 28 -11.50 -26.00 -40.70
C GLY A 28 -10.36 -26.07 -39.67
N ILE A 29 -9.12 -26.27 -40.15
CA ILE A 29 -7.93 -26.24 -39.29
C ILE A 29 -7.75 -24.86 -38.65
N GLY A 30 -7.88 -23.78 -39.43
CA GLY A 30 -7.77 -22.42 -38.91
C GLY A 30 -8.80 -22.09 -37.82
N ILE A 31 -10.03 -22.58 -37.91
CA ILE A 31 -11.05 -22.40 -36.86
C ILE A 31 -10.66 -23.15 -35.59
N ILE A 32 -10.11 -24.36 -35.70
CA ILE A 32 -9.64 -25.15 -34.55
C ILE A 32 -8.47 -24.44 -33.87
N GLU A 33 -7.49 -23.96 -34.65
CA GLU A 33 -6.36 -23.20 -34.13
C GLU A 33 -6.81 -21.90 -33.44
N ALA A 34 -7.74 -21.17 -34.05
CA ALA A 34 -8.30 -19.94 -33.46
C ALA A 34 -8.98 -20.20 -32.12
N LYS A 35 -9.69 -21.33 -31.98
CA LYS A 35 -10.29 -21.72 -30.70
C LYS A 35 -9.22 -22.03 -29.65
N ILE A 36 -8.17 -22.77 -30.02
CA ILE A 36 -7.04 -23.05 -29.12
C ILE A 36 -6.36 -21.75 -28.67
N MET A 37 -6.17 -20.79 -29.58
CA MET A 37 -5.58 -19.49 -29.24
C MET A 37 -6.47 -18.70 -28.27
N ALA A 38 -7.80 -18.73 -28.45
CA ALA A 38 -8.73 -18.08 -27.54
C ALA A 38 -8.67 -18.69 -26.13
N ASP A 39 -8.65 -20.03 -26.03
CA ASP A 39 -8.52 -20.72 -24.74
C ASP A 39 -7.16 -20.41 -24.08
N GLN A 40 -6.08 -20.31 -24.86
CA GLN A 40 -4.76 -19.91 -24.36
C GLN A 40 -4.72 -18.47 -23.83
N GLN A 41 -5.45 -17.54 -24.46
CA GLN A 41 -5.52 -16.15 -23.99
C GLN A 41 -6.17 -16.05 -22.61
N GLU A 42 -7.23 -16.81 -22.36
CA GLU A 42 -7.89 -16.86 -21.05
C GLU A 42 -6.93 -17.39 -19.96
N ILE A 43 -6.24 -18.50 -20.25
CA ILE A 43 -5.24 -19.06 -19.34
C ILE A 43 -4.12 -18.06 -19.05
N MET A 44 -3.62 -17.35 -20.07
CA MET A 44 -2.58 -16.33 -19.88
C MET A 44 -3.06 -15.18 -19.00
N ALA A 45 -4.30 -14.72 -19.19
CA ALA A 45 -4.89 -13.67 -18.36
C ALA A 45 -5.00 -14.11 -16.89
N ASP A 46 -5.42 -15.36 -16.65
CA ASP A 46 -5.48 -15.92 -15.30
C ASP A 46 -4.09 -16.07 -14.67
N GLN A 47 -3.10 -16.57 -15.43
CA GLN A 47 -1.72 -16.65 -14.95
C GLN A 47 -1.16 -15.28 -14.60
N GLN A 48 -1.44 -14.27 -15.41
CA GLN A 48 -1.03 -12.90 -15.14
C GLN A 48 -1.68 -12.36 -13.86
N ARG A 49 -2.98 -12.61 -13.64
CA ARG A 49 -3.68 -12.23 -12.41
C ARG A 49 -3.02 -12.88 -11.18
N VAL A 50 -2.81 -14.19 -11.21
CA VAL A 50 -2.18 -14.93 -10.10
C VAL A 50 -0.75 -14.44 -9.85
N MET A 51 0.02 -14.17 -10.91
CA MET A 51 1.38 -13.64 -10.78
C MET A 51 1.39 -12.26 -10.11
N VAL A 52 0.47 -11.37 -10.47
CA VAL A 52 0.33 -10.06 -9.82
C VAL A 52 -0.04 -10.22 -8.35
N GLU A 53 -0.97 -11.12 -8.02
CA GLU A 53 -1.34 -11.40 -6.62
C GLU A 53 -0.18 -11.97 -5.80
N GLN A 54 0.62 -12.87 -6.39
CA GLN A 54 1.83 -13.38 -5.75
C GLN A 54 2.89 -12.28 -5.53
N GLN A 55 3.07 -11.40 -6.52
CA GLN A 55 3.95 -10.24 -6.38
C GLN A 55 3.47 -9.28 -5.28
N LYS A 56 2.16 -9.04 -5.18
CA LYS A 56 1.57 -8.27 -4.08
C LYS A 56 1.84 -8.94 -2.73
N GLY A 57 1.62 -10.24 -2.61
CA GLY A 57 1.89 -11.00 -1.39
C GLY A 57 3.37 -11.02 -0.98
N SER A 58 4.29 -10.87 -1.94
CA SER A 58 5.73 -10.77 -1.67
C SER A 58 6.16 -9.41 -1.09
N VAL A 59 5.30 -8.39 -1.18
CA VAL A 59 5.52 -7.05 -0.65
C VAL A 59 4.52 -6.79 0.46
N TRP A 60 4.94 -7.09 1.69
CA TRP A 60 4.18 -6.83 2.90
C TRP A 60 4.79 -5.63 3.65
N PRO A 61 4.39 -4.38 3.36
CA PRO A 61 4.83 -3.25 4.16
C PRO A 61 4.23 -3.36 5.57
N TYR A 62 5.05 -3.13 6.59
CA TYR A 62 4.60 -3.13 7.97
C TYR A 62 5.30 -2.01 8.71
N VAL A 63 4.59 -0.91 8.93
CA VAL A 63 5.13 0.25 9.64
C VAL A 63 4.75 0.14 11.10
N ALA A 64 5.70 -0.27 11.93
CA ALA A 64 5.57 -0.25 13.37
C ALA A 64 5.76 1.17 13.87
N LEU A 65 4.97 1.54 14.88
CA LEU A 65 5.08 2.81 15.56
C LEU A 65 5.55 2.55 16.99
N GLU A 66 6.73 3.08 17.31
CA GLU A 66 7.36 2.92 18.62
C GLU A 66 7.38 4.27 19.34
N ASN A 67 7.05 4.26 20.62
CA ASN A 67 7.25 5.39 21.50
C ASN A 67 8.52 5.18 22.33
N SER A 68 9.25 6.25 22.59
CA SER A 68 10.43 6.25 23.45
C SER A 68 10.33 7.41 24.44
N LEU A 69 10.53 7.09 25.70
CA LEU A 69 10.62 8.02 26.82
C LEU A 69 12.05 7.97 27.36
N ASP A 70 12.82 9.02 27.11
CA ASP A 70 14.19 9.17 27.60
C ASP A 70 14.21 10.17 28.77
N TYR A 71 14.43 9.63 29.97
CA TYR A 71 14.48 10.38 31.21
C TYR A 71 15.89 10.93 31.43
N GLN A 72 16.04 12.24 31.24
CA GLN A 72 17.26 12.97 31.56
C GLN A 72 17.15 13.62 32.95
N ALA A 73 18.24 14.21 33.44
CA ALA A 73 18.32 14.78 34.79
C ALA A 73 17.17 15.79 35.06
N ASP A 74 16.99 16.75 34.14
CA ASP A 74 16.03 17.85 34.28
C ASP A 74 14.98 17.88 33.17
N SER A 75 14.91 16.85 32.32
CA SER A 75 13.95 16.82 31.20
C SER A 75 13.54 15.41 30.82
N LEU A 76 12.39 15.29 30.17
CA LEU A 76 11.89 14.08 29.53
C LEU A 76 11.86 14.31 28.01
N VAL A 77 12.56 13.47 27.25
CA VAL A 77 12.48 13.47 25.79
C VAL A 77 11.50 12.39 25.36
N ILE A 78 10.45 12.80 24.66
CA ILE A 78 9.38 11.95 24.18
C ILE A 78 9.50 11.89 22.66
N SER A 79 9.65 10.69 22.13
CA SER A 79 9.79 10.47 20.69
C SER A 79 8.80 9.42 20.20
N TRP A 80 8.14 9.67 19.08
CA TRP A 80 7.49 8.64 18.28
C TRP A 80 8.28 8.39 17.00
N ILE A 81 8.64 7.12 16.80
CA ILE A 81 9.47 6.66 15.69
C ILE A 81 8.64 5.66 14.88
N ALA A 82 8.49 5.92 13.59
CA ALA A 82 7.96 4.92 12.67
C ALA A 82 9.10 4.15 12.03
N GLU A 83 8.95 2.83 11.99
CA GLU A 83 9.89 1.92 11.35
C GLU A 83 9.15 0.97 10.41
N ASN A 84 9.59 0.88 9.17
CA ASN A 84 9.10 -0.16 8.27
C ASN A 84 9.81 -1.48 8.57
N LYS A 85 9.19 -2.32 9.41
CA LYS A 85 9.64 -3.68 9.73
C LYS A 85 9.16 -4.73 8.71
N GLY A 86 8.44 -4.30 7.68
CA GLY A 86 7.92 -5.16 6.63
C GLY A 86 8.91 -5.45 5.50
N VAL A 87 8.44 -6.21 4.52
CA VAL A 87 9.14 -6.50 3.27
C VAL A 87 8.61 -5.60 2.18
N GLY A 88 9.48 -4.78 1.61
CA GLY A 88 9.17 -3.80 0.56
C GLY A 88 8.76 -2.41 1.06
N PRO A 89 8.61 -1.44 0.15
CA PRO A 89 8.41 -0.03 0.51
C PRO A 89 7.02 0.22 1.10
N ALA A 90 6.97 1.04 2.15
CA ALA A 90 5.73 1.55 2.72
C ALA A 90 5.56 3.03 2.36
N ILE A 91 4.43 3.39 1.76
CA ILE A 91 4.07 4.77 1.43
C ILE A 91 3.18 5.28 2.56
N VAL A 92 3.72 6.15 3.42
CA VAL A 92 2.95 6.77 4.51
C VAL A 92 2.15 7.92 3.93
N ASN A 93 0.83 7.82 3.99
CA ASN A 93 -0.13 8.78 3.41
C ASN A 93 -0.54 9.86 4.40
N SER A 94 -0.75 9.48 5.66
CA SER A 94 -1.17 10.41 6.69
C SER A 94 -0.69 9.98 8.05
N ILE A 95 -0.43 10.97 8.88
CA ILE A 95 -0.14 10.82 10.29
C ILE A 95 -1.10 11.76 10.99
N ASP A 96 -1.99 11.18 11.78
CA ASP A 96 -3.03 11.89 12.52
C ASP A 96 -2.67 11.85 14.01
N LEU A 97 -2.61 13.02 14.66
CA LEU A 97 -2.39 13.12 16.10
C LEU A 97 -3.69 13.57 16.78
N LYS A 98 -4.04 12.93 17.89
CA LYS A 98 -5.13 13.35 18.77
C LYS A 98 -4.63 13.46 20.21
N ILE A 99 -5.07 14.48 20.92
CA ILE A 99 -4.85 14.64 22.36
C ILE A 99 -6.22 14.76 23.01
N ASN A 100 -6.57 13.88 23.96
CA ASN A 100 -7.90 13.83 24.57
C ASN A 100 -9.03 13.82 23.52
N GLU A 101 -8.88 12.96 22.51
CA GLU A 101 -9.78 12.82 21.34
C GLU A 101 -9.84 14.02 20.37
N GLN A 102 -9.25 15.17 20.72
CA GLN A 102 -9.20 16.34 19.84
C GLN A 102 -8.09 16.20 18.79
N PRO A 103 -8.39 16.32 17.49
CA PRO A 103 -7.41 16.11 16.42
C PRO A 103 -6.52 17.35 16.18
N TYR A 104 -5.21 17.14 16.23
CA TYR A 104 -4.18 18.16 15.98
C TYR A 104 -3.43 17.84 14.69
N ASN A 105 -3.95 18.38 13.58
CA ASN A 105 -3.44 18.10 12.24
C ASN A 105 -2.42 19.12 11.72
N THR A 106 -2.14 20.16 12.50
CA THR A 106 -1.19 21.22 12.15
C THR A 106 -0.29 21.51 13.32
N PHE A 107 0.96 21.86 13.02
CA PHE A 107 1.96 22.23 14.01
C PHE A 107 1.47 23.38 14.90
N ASN A 108 0.89 24.42 14.29
CA ASN A 108 0.41 25.60 15.03
C ASN A 108 -0.75 25.27 15.99
N ALA A 109 -1.67 24.39 15.59
CA ALA A 109 -2.77 23.99 16.48
C ALA A 109 -2.25 23.19 17.68
N LEU A 110 -1.26 22.32 17.45
CA LEU A 110 -0.62 21.59 18.53
C LEU A 110 0.13 22.56 19.46
N LEU A 111 0.99 23.43 18.93
CA LEU A 111 1.74 24.40 19.73
C LEU A 111 0.81 25.29 20.57
N ALA A 112 -0.25 25.84 19.98
CA ALA A 112 -1.20 26.68 20.71
C ALA A 112 -1.86 25.93 21.88
N HIS A 113 -2.18 24.64 21.69
CA HIS A 113 -2.71 23.81 22.77
C HIS A 113 -1.65 23.55 23.85
N MET A 114 -0.45 23.13 23.44
CA MET A 114 0.68 22.88 24.33
C MET A 114 1.06 24.12 25.15
N ASP A 115 1.08 25.30 24.54
CA ASP A 115 1.34 26.59 25.19
C ASP A 115 0.23 26.94 26.20
N SER A 116 -1.03 26.66 25.85
CA SER A 116 -2.17 26.93 26.75
C SER A 116 -2.21 26.03 27.98
N VAL A 117 -1.66 24.81 27.86
CA VAL A 117 -1.65 23.82 28.92
C VAL A 117 -0.37 23.98 29.74
N MET A 118 0.81 23.83 29.14
CA MET A 118 2.07 23.78 29.87
C MET A 118 2.81 25.12 29.99
N GLY A 119 2.50 26.09 29.14
CA GLY A 119 3.32 27.29 28.97
C GLY A 119 4.54 27.06 28.08
N ASN A 120 4.88 28.10 27.31
CA ASN A 120 5.98 28.13 26.34
C ASN A 120 7.31 27.60 26.90
N ASP A 121 7.70 28.01 28.10
CA ASP A 121 9.05 27.76 28.62
C ASP A 121 9.25 26.32 29.17
N LYS A 122 8.20 25.49 29.14
CA LYS A 122 8.20 24.16 29.76
C LYS A 122 8.43 23.03 28.77
N TYR A 123 8.46 23.32 27.47
CA TYR A 123 8.76 22.32 26.45
C TYR A 123 9.44 22.88 25.22
N THR A 124 10.07 22.00 24.46
CA THR A 124 10.60 22.28 23.13
C THR A 124 10.16 21.18 22.18
N LEU A 125 9.41 21.52 21.13
CA LEU A 125 9.05 20.60 20.06
C LEU A 125 10.16 20.61 18.99
N THR A 126 10.91 19.52 18.88
CA THR A 126 12.11 19.44 18.03
C THR A 126 11.84 18.79 16.67
N LYS A 127 10.85 17.89 16.58
CA LYS A 127 10.40 17.31 15.31
C LYS A 127 8.89 17.17 15.26
N PHE A 128 8.31 17.49 14.11
CA PHE A 128 6.88 17.33 13.85
C PHE A 128 6.64 16.97 12.37
N GLY A 129 6.29 15.71 12.13
CA GLY A 129 5.99 15.14 10.82
C GLY A 129 4.51 14.77 10.64
N VAL A 130 3.63 15.23 11.53
CA VAL A 130 2.18 14.99 11.46
C VAL A 130 1.59 15.83 10.34
N SER A 131 0.93 15.18 9.39
CA SER A 131 0.23 15.83 8.28
C SER A 131 -0.85 14.89 7.74
N LYS A 132 -1.99 15.48 7.31
CA LYS A 132 -3.07 14.76 6.61
C LYS A 132 -2.66 14.25 5.24
N LYS A 133 -1.59 14.81 4.68
CA LYS A 133 -1.03 14.39 3.40
C LYS A 133 0.49 14.44 3.51
N THR A 134 1.05 13.30 3.85
CA THR A 134 2.47 13.01 3.70
C THR A 134 2.54 12.02 2.54
N GLU A 135 3.43 12.21 1.57
CA GLU A 135 3.70 11.17 0.56
C GLU A 135 5.15 10.72 0.77
N SER A 136 5.42 10.20 1.97
CA SER A 136 6.77 9.77 2.33
C SER A 136 6.91 8.26 2.17
N VAL A 137 7.98 7.86 1.50
CA VAL A 137 8.31 6.44 1.33
C VAL A 137 9.27 6.02 2.43
N TYR A 138 9.00 4.86 3.02
CA TYR A 138 9.82 4.19 4.01
C TYR A 138 10.37 2.90 3.40
N ALA A 139 11.68 2.85 3.18
CA ALA A 139 12.35 1.63 2.76
C ALA A 139 12.30 0.55 3.87
N PRO A 140 12.42 -0.75 3.53
CA PRO A 140 12.52 -1.81 4.53
C PRO A 140 13.65 -1.55 5.52
N GLY A 141 13.35 -1.61 6.82
CA GLY A 141 14.27 -1.30 7.92
C GLY A 141 14.51 0.19 8.18
N GLU A 142 13.93 1.10 7.39
CA GLU A 142 14.08 2.53 7.59
C GLU A 142 13.28 3.01 8.81
N LYS A 143 13.94 3.80 9.67
CA LYS A 143 13.34 4.45 10.84
C LYS A 143 13.27 5.95 10.63
N LYS A 144 12.14 6.58 10.95
CA LYS A 144 11.98 8.04 10.97
C LYS A 144 11.26 8.50 12.22
N THR A 145 11.85 9.47 12.91
CA THR A 145 11.19 10.19 14.01
C THR A 145 10.09 11.07 13.44
N ILE A 146 8.85 10.75 13.77
CA ILE A 146 7.67 11.50 13.35
C ILE A 146 7.42 12.68 14.29
N PHE A 147 7.64 12.46 15.57
CA PHE A 147 7.39 13.45 16.59
C PHE A 147 8.47 13.35 17.64
N GLN A 148 8.98 14.49 18.09
CA GLN A 148 9.91 14.54 19.19
C GLN A 148 9.73 15.84 19.97
N MET A 149 9.46 15.72 21.27
CA MET A 149 9.39 16.85 22.18
C MET A 149 10.28 16.61 23.39
N THR A 150 10.83 17.69 23.93
CA THR A 150 11.52 17.71 25.21
C THR A 150 10.65 18.48 26.19
N VAL A 151 10.42 17.92 27.37
CA VAL A 151 9.64 18.54 28.44
C VAL A 151 10.56 18.76 29.63
N TYR A 152 10.63 20.00 30.12
CA TYR A 152 11.48 20.36 31.26
C TYR A 152 10.76 20.22 32.61
N ASP A 153 9.44 20.06 32.60
CA ASP A 153 8.61 19.89 33.79
C ASP A 153 7.78 18.60 33.70
N ARG A 154 8.38 17.50 34.17
CA ARG A 154 7.84 16.14 33.97
C ARG A 154 6.50 15.92 34.66
N ASN A 155 6.32 16.48 35.85
CA ASN A 155 5.09 16.30 36.63
C ASN A 155 3.91 16.97 35.91
N LEU A 156 4.15 18.17 35.40
CA LEU A 156 3.14 18.93 34.68
C LEU A 156 2.72 18.24 33.37
N PHE A 157 3.64 17.54 32.70
CA PHE A 157 3.34 16.78 31.48
C PHE A 157 2.24 15.73 31.69
N PHE A 158 2.42 14.82 32.66
CA PHE A 158 1.48 13.72 32.88
C PHE A 158 0.19 14.18 33.56
N GLU A 159 0.24 15.24 34.37
CA GLU A 159 -0.95 15.79 35.02
C GLU A 159 -1.88 16.53 34.06
N GLN A 160 -1.31 17.25 33.08
CA GLN A 160 -2.07 18.15 32.25
C GLN A 160 -2.26 17.68 30.82
N ILE A 161 -1.32 16.89 30.31
CA ILE A 161 -1.42 16.33 28.98
C ILE A 161 -1.93 14.91 29.13
N GLY A 162 -3.22 14.75 28.83
CA GLY A 162 -3.88 13.46 28.88
C GLY A 162 -3.43 12.53 27.75
N TYR A 163 -4.39 11.81 27.17
CA TYR A 163 -4.09 10.70 26.26
C TYR A 163 -3.63 11.18 24.88
N PHE A 164 -2.41 10.81 24.48
CA PHE A 164 -1.93 10.95 23.10
C PHE A 164 -2.29 9.72 22.26
N ASN A 165 -3.03 9.94 21.17
CA ASN A 165 -3.28 8.92 20.16
C ASN A 165 -2.62 9.35 18.84
N LEU A 166 -1.64 8.59 18.37
CA LEU A 166 -1.06 8.77 17.04
C LEU A 166 -1.55 7.65 16.12
N THR A 167 -2.21 8.00 15.02
CA THR A 167 -2.60 7.03 13.99
C THR A 167 -1.79 7.28 12.72
N LEU A 168 -1.12 6.25 12.23
CA LEU A 168 -0.35 6.28 10.99
C LEU A 168 -1.06 5.45 9.94
N LYS A 169 -1.32 6.03 8.76
CA LYS A 169 -1.90 5.33 7.60
C LYS A 169 -0.85 5.19 6.51
N TYR A 170 -0.69 3.98 6.01
CA TYR A 170 0.32 3.65 5.02
C TYR A 170 -0.18 2.63 4.00
N CYS A 171 0.43 2.58 2.82
CA CYS A 171 0.08 1.67 1.75
C CYS A 171 1.30 1.00 1.13
N SER A 172 1.07 -0.11 0.43
CA SER A 172 2.05 -0.72 -0.46
C SER A 172 2.13 0.05 -1.77
N ILE A 173 3.16 -0.24 -2.56
CA ILE A 173 3.28 0.25 -3.96
C ILE A 173 2.13 -0.23 -4.86
N TYR A 174 1.39 -1.26 -4.43
CA TYR A 174 0.27 -1.85 -5.17
C TYR A 174 -1.09 -1.28 -4.77
N GLY A 175 -1.13 -0.33 -3.83
CA GLY A 175 -2.33 0.38 -3.42
C GLY A 175 -3.10 -0.23 -2.25
N ASP A 176 -2.65 -1.36 -1.70
CA ASP A 176 -3.24 -1.93 -0.49
C ASP A 176 -2.81 -1.10 0.72
N CYS A 177 -3.75 -0.75 1.61
CA CYS A 177 -3.52 0.22 2.68
C CYS A 177 -3.88 -0.34 4.07
N TRP A 178 -3.13 0.10 5.07
CA TRP A 178 -3.27 -0.27 6.48
C TRP A 178 -3.18 0.95 7.39
N GLY A 179 -3.70 0.80 8.61
CA GLY A 179 -3.61 1.79 9.66
C GLY A 179 -3.00 1.19 10.92
N GLN A 180 -2.03 1.87 11.51
CA GLN A 180 -1.41 1.51 12.78
C GLN A 180 -1.70 2.60 13.80
N ASN A 181 -2.21 2.20 14.97
CA ASN A 181 -2.31 3.09 16.12
C ASN A 181 -1.06 2.95 16.97
N GLY A 182 -0.56 4.07 17.47
CA GLY A 182 0.52 4.13 18.44
C GLY A 182 0.04 3.72 19.82
N SER A 183 0.99 3.25 20.62
CA SER A 183 0.82 3.05 22.06
C SER A 183 0.52 4.39 22.74
N SER A 184 -0.45 4.35 23.66
CA SER A 184 -0.73 5.44 24.58
C SER A 184 0.50 5.72 25.45
N LEU A 185 0.78 7.00 25.69
CA LEU A 185 1.64 7.39 26.80
C LEU A 185 0.75 7.56 28.03
N GLU A 186 0.51 6.46 28.73
CA GLU A 186 -0.12 6.49 30.05
C GLU A 186 0.95 6.53 31.13
N ASN A 187 0.63 7.21 32.24
CA ASN A 187 1.46 7.17 33.43
C ASN A 187 1.37 5.76 34.01
N GLU A 188 2.46 4.98 33.97
CA GLU A 188 2.55 3.70 34.70
C GLU A 188 2.67 3.97 36.21
N THR A 189 1.62 4.51 36.83
CA THR A 189 1.43 4.41 38.28
C THR A 189 0.56 3.20 38.53
N GLY A 190 1.20 2.05 38.70
CA GLY A 190 0.51 0.77 38.88
C GLY A 190 1.36 -0.39 39.40
N GLU A 191 2.33 -0.14 40.30
CA GLU A 191 2.62 -0.92 41.55
C GLU A 191 3.83 -0.33 42.28
#